data_AF-A0A2D7D9Y9-F1
#
_entry.id   AF-A0A2D7D9Y9-F1
#
_cell.length_a   1.000
_cell.length_b   1.000
_cell.length_c   1.000
_cell.angle_alpha   90.00
_cell.angle_beta   90.00
_cell.angle_gamma   90.00
#
_symmetry.space_group_name_H-M   'P 1'
#
loop_
_entity.id
_entity.type
_entity.pdbx_description
1 polymer ?
#
loop_
_entity_poly.entity_id
_entity_poly.type
_entity_poly.pdbx_seq_one_letter_code
_entity_poly.pdbx_strand_id
1 'polypeptide(L)' 'MEHAGKLITRLILLVASLLTLRVIVWFFEQRAHDKEYWLIFAHVIPFLLAIIAGAGLSIFVLNWVLRRLGRDA' A
#
# COMPACT_ATOMS: atom_id res chain seq x y z
N MET A 1 24.32 1.47 -3.03
CA MET A 1 23.02 1.93 -2.47
C MET A 1 21.83 1.61 -3.38
N GLU A 2 22.01 1.52 -4.70
CA GLU A 2 20.91 1.29 -5.66
C GLU A 2 20.16 -0.04 -5.44
N HIS A 3 20.88 -1.15 -5.19
CA HIS A 3 20.25 -2.45 -4.93
C HIS A 3 19.40 -2.47 -3.66
N ALA A 4 19.85 -1.81 -2.59
CA ALA A 4 19.10 -1.70 -1.33
C ALA A 4 17.82 -0.87 -1.53
N GLY A 5 17.89 0.26 -2.25
CA GLY A 5 16.71 1.06 -2.58
C GLY A 5 15.69 0.30 -3.42
N LYS A 6 16.14 -0.45 -4.45
CA LYS A 6 15.26 -1.31 -5.26
C LYS A 6 14.59 -2.41 -4.42
N LEU A 7 15.31 -3.02 -3.48
CA LEU A 7 14.76 -4.05 -2.60
C LEU A 7 13.69 -3.47 -1.66
N ILE A 8 13.95 -2.33 -1.02
CA ILE A 8 12.99 -1.69 -0.12
C ILE A 8 11.73 -1.25 -0.88
N THR A 9 11.86 -0.66 -2.07
CA THR A 9 10.70 -0.32 -2.92
C THR A 9 9.87 -1.56 -3.27
N ARG A 10 10.52 -2.69 -3.62
CA ARG A 10 9.80 -3.96 -3.87
C ARG A 10 9.08 -4.46 -2.63
N LEU A 11 9.68 -4.34 -1.45
CA LEU A 11 9.04 -4.72 -0.19
C LEU A 11 7.82 -3.85 0.11
N ILE A 12 7.93 -2.53 -0.07
CA ILE A 12 6.79 -1.60 0.08
C ILE A 12 5.65 -2.00 -0.85
N LEU A 13 5.95 -2.27 -2.12
CA LEU A 13 4.96 -2.69 -3.11
C LEU A 13 4.36 -4.07 -2.78
N LEU A 14 5.17 -5.01 -2.28
CA LEU A 14 4.71 -6.33 -1.86
C LEU A 14 3.72 -6.21 -0.69
N VAL A 15 4.08 -5.47 0.36
CA VAL A 15 3.22 -5.24 1.52
C VAL A 15 1.92 -4.55 1.10
N ALA A 16 1.99 -3.50 0.28
CA ALA A 16 0.81 -2.82 -0.24
C ALA A 16 -0.09 -3.76 -1.05
N SER A 17 0.49 -4.64 -1.88
CA SER A 17 -0.25 -5.63 -2.65
C SER A 17 -0.93 -6.67 -1.76
N LEU A 18 -0.26 -7.15 -0.71
CA LEU A 18 -0.84 -8.08 0.26
C LEU A 18 -1.98 -7.45 1.05
N LEU A 19 -1.84 -6.20 1.48
CA LEU A 19 -2.92 -5.46 2.14
C LEU A 19 -4.11 -5.25 1.20
N THR A 20 -3.85 -4.90 -0.06
CA THR A 20 -4.89 -4.78 -1.09
C THR A 20 -5.62 -6.11 -1.30
N LEU A 21 -4.87 -7.22 -1.41
CA LEU A 21 -5.45 -8.56 -1.53
C LEU A 21 -6.31 -8.90 -0.31
N ARG A 22 -5.87 -8.56 0.90
CA ARG A 22 -6.67 -8.78 2.12
C ARG A 22 -7.98 -8.00 2.09
N VAL A 23 -7.96 -6.73 1.65
CA VAL A 23 -9.17 -5.91 1.49
C VAL A 23 -10.11 -6.52 0.46
N ILE A 24 -9.59 -7.01 -0.66
CA ILE A 24 -10.39 -7.70 -1.70
C ILE A 24 -11.02 -8.98 -1.14
N VAL A 25 -10.25 -9.82 -0.44
CA VAL A 25 -10.78 -11.06 0.16
C VAL A 25 -11.87 -10.73 1.17
N TRP A 26 -11.63 -9.76 2.05
CA TRP A 26 -12.63 -9.31 3.02
C TRP A 26 -13.89 -8.78 2.34
N PHE A 27 -13.75 -8.04 1.23
CA PHE A 27 -14.90 -7.59 0.44
C PHE A 27 -15.75 -8.76 -0.09
N PHE A 28 -15.10 -9.81 -0.62
CA PHE A 28 -15.82 -11.00 -1.09
C PHE A 28 -16.44 -11.81 0.06
N GLU A 29 -15.75 -11.93 1.20
CA GLU A 29 -16.31 -12.54 2.42
C GLU A 29 -17.59 -11.82 2.85
N GLN A 30 -17.58 -10.49 2.90
CA GLN A 30 -18.74 -9.70 3.29
C GLN A 30 -19.87 -9.77 2.26
N ARG A 31 -19.54 -9.74 0.96
CA ARG A 31 -20.54 -9.88 -0.12
C ARG A 31 -21.27 -11.23 -0.05
N ALA A 32 -20.61 -12.29 0.42
CA ALA A 32 -21.24 -13.59 0.57
C ALA A 32 -22.25 -13.65 1.74
N HIS A 33 -22.12 -12.75 2.72
CA HIS A 33 -22.92 -12.77 3.94
C HIS A 33 -23.98 -11.65 4.03
N ASP A 34 -23.76 -10.48 3.44
CA ASP A 34 -24.62 -9.31 3.62
C ASP A 34 -25.32 -8.82 2.35
N LYS A 35 -26.60 -8.44 2.48
CA LYS A 35 -27.42 -7.83 1.42
C LYS A 35 -27.18 -6.32 1.26
N GLU A 36 -26.54 -5.67 2.23
CA GLU A 36 -26.26 -4.22 2.25
C GLU A 36 -24.85 -3.88 1.73
N TYR A 37 -24.65 -4.12 0.44
CA TYR A 37 -23.39 -3.90 -0.29
C TYR A 37 -22.82 -2.47 -0.19
N TRP A 38 -23.66 -1.46 0.04
CA TRP A 38 -23.26 -0.05 0.08
C TRP A 38 -22.36 0.30 1.26
N LEU A 39 -22.65 -0.24 2.45
CA LEU A 39 -21.88 0.03 3.67
C LEU A 39 -20.47 -0.58 3.61
N ILE A 40 -20.34 -1.74 2.98
CA ILE A 40 -19.05 -2.41 2.77
C ILE A 40 -18.18 -1.57 1.82
N PHE A 41 -18.77 -1.06 0.73
CA PHE A 41 -18.06 -0.23 -0.26
C PHE A 41 -17.53 1.08 0.34
N ALA A 42 -18.31 1.68 1.26
CA ALA A 42 -17.92 2.89 2.00
C ALA A 42 -16.67 2.69 2.86
N HIS A 43 -16.34 1.46 3.25
CA HIS A 43 -15.12 1.16 4.01
C HIS A 43 -13.97 0.72 3.10
N VAL A 44 -14.24 -0.07 2.06
CA VAL A 44 -13.19 -0.59 1.15
C VAL A 44 -12.43 0.53 0.44
N ILE A 45 -13.14 1.53 -0.10
CA ILE A 45 -12.49 2.63 -0.84
C ILE A 45 -11.49 3.40 0.05
N PRO A 46 -11.87 3.87 1.25
CA PRO A 46 -10.93 4.51 2.17
C PRO A 46 -9.70 3.65 2.49
N PHE A 47 -9.87 2.35 2.70
CA PHE A 47 -8.74 1.45 2.97
C PHE A 47 -7.80 1.35 1.77
N LEU A 48 -8.32 1.19 0.55
CA LEU A 48 -7.51 1.16 -0.66
C LEU A 48 -6.76 2.48 -0.87
N LEU A 49 -7.42 3.62 -0.66
CA LEU A 49 -6.78 4.93 -0.73
C LEU A 49 -5.66 5.06 0.30
N ALA A 50 -5.88 4.63 1.55
CA ALA A 50 -4.86 4.65 2.59
C ALA A 50 -3.65 3.78 2.23
N ILE A 51 -3.86 2.59 1.65
CA ILE A 51 -2.78 1.70 1.21
C ILE A 51 -1.97 2.36 0.09
N ILE A 52 -2.63 2.91 -0.92
CA ILE A 52 -1.96 3.56 -2.07
C ILE A 52 -1.20 4.80 -1.62
N ALA A 53 -1.84 5.66 -0.82
CA ALA A 53 -1.22 6.87 -0.28
C ALA A 53 -0.03 6.54 0.62
N GLY A 54 -0.17 5.55 1.50
CA GLY A 54 0.90 5.09 2.39
C GLY A 54 2.10 4.52 1.62
N ALA A 55 1.84 3.70 0.59
CA ALA A 55 2.89 3.17 -0.28
C ALA A 55 3.61 4.28 -1.06
N GLY A 56 2.86 5.20 -1.65
CA GLY A 56 3.41 6.35 -2.38
C GLY A 56 4.26 7.24 -1.48
N LEU A 57 3.77 7.57 -0.27
CA LEU A 57 4.51 8.35 0.70
C LEU A 57 5.80 7.65 1.13
N SER A 58 5.74 6.34 1.38
CA SER A 58 6.91 5.55 1.77
C SER A 58 8.00 5.55 0.68
N ILE A 59 7.60 5.39 -0.58
CA ILE A 59 8.53 5.47 -1.72
C ILE A 59 9.10 6.88 -1.87
N PHE A 60 8.27 7.91 -1.68
CA PHE A 60 8.72 9.30 -1.73
C PHE A 60 9.77 9.60 -0.65
N VAL A 61 9.50 9.22 0.60
CA VAL A 61 10.44 9.39 1.73
C VAL A 61 11.72 8.59 1.48
N LEU A 62 11.62 7.34 1.01
CA LEU A 62 12.79 6.53 0.67
C LEU A 62 13.67 7.22 -0.38
N ASN A 63 13.07 7.71 -1.46
CA ASN A 63 13.81 8.44 -2.50
C ASN A 63 14.43 9.74 -1.97
N TRP A 64 13.74 10.46 -1.10
CA TRP A 64 14.27 11.65 -0.45
C TRP A 64 15.48 11.34 0.43
N VAL A 65 15.40 10.29 1.24
CA VAL A 65 16.50 9.81 2.10
C VAL A 65 17.70 9.36 1.26
N LEU A 66 17.48 8.55 0.21
CA LEU A 66 18.55 8.07 -0.66
C LEU A 66 19.28 9.23 -1.38
N ARG A 67 18.53 10.25 -1.83
CA ARG A 67 19.11 11.46 -2.44
C ARG A 67 19.89 12.32 -1.46
N ARG A 68 19.52 12.32 -0.18
CA ARG A 68 20.23 13.06 0.86
C ARG A 68 21.53 12.35 1.23
N LEU A 69 21.45 11.05 1.52
CA LEU A 69 22.62 10.23 1.85
C LEU A 69 23.64 10.14 0.71
N GLY A 70 23.19 10.10 -0.55
CA GLY A 70 24.09 10.11 -1.71
C GLY A 70 24.71 11.48 -2.04
N ARG A 71 24.30 12.54 -1.33
CA ARG A 71 24.90 13.89 -1.44
C ARG A 71 25.96 14.14 -0.36
N ASP A 72 25.85 13.39 0.75
CA ASP A 72 26.75 13.44 1.89
C ASP A 72 27.89 12.40 1.80
N ALA A 73 27.90 11.57 0.73
CA ALA A 73 28.91 10.55 0.41
C ALA A 73 29.68 10.94 -0.85
#